data_AF-R0MJN4-F1
#
_entry.id   AF-R0MJN4-F1
#
_cell.length_a   1.000
_cell.length_b   1.000
_cell.length_c   1.000
_cell.angle_alpha   90.00
_cell.angle_beta   90.00
_cell.angle_gamma   90.00
#
_symmetry.space_group_name_H-M   'P 1'
#
loop_
_entity.id
_entity.type
_entity.pdbx_description
1 polymer ?
#
loop_
_entity_poly.entity_id
_entity_poly.type
_entity_poly.pdbx_seq_one_letter_code
_entity_poly.pdbx_strand_id
1 'polypeptide(L)'
;MFLTKSNLIISFCLFTFFISAKEEYVKPRFSKIGEKYYVHVLIDNDELEITTCEVFSGSYKSNTLYSKSVPFNMKNSRMGNELIIDVTDIPKDNPYDHFIKVSTNYLCDRFISYKFAFDIEADSLILKDSSYEAMYASDSDKIGILNKTYLY
;
A
#
# COMPACT_ATOMS: atom_id res chain seq x y z
N MET A 1 30.35 37.63 -4.18
CA MET A 1 30.18 36.51 -3.24
C MET A 1 30.24 35.22 -4.05
N PHE A 2 31.44 34.62 -4.13
CA PHE A 2 31.67 33.43 -4.95
C PHE A 2 31.10 32.21 -4.23
N LEU A 3 29.97 31.69 -4.72
CA LEU A 3 29.62 30.30 -4.50
C LEU A 3 30.68 29.46 -5.23
N THR A 4 31.70 29.04 -4.51
CA THR A 4 32.70 28.10 -5.02
C THR A 4 31.98 26.81 -5.42
N LYS A 5 32.34 26.23 -6.57
CA LYS A 5 31.72 25.00 -7.12
C LYS A 5 31.58 23.88 -6.06
N SER A 6 32.50 23.82 -5.10
CA SER A 6 32.50 22.87 -3.98
C SER A 6 31.31 23.04 -3.03
N ASN A 7 30.89 24.28 -2.71
CA ASN A 7 29.73 24.54 -1.85
C ASN A 7 28.43 24.15 -2.56
N LEU A 8 28.39 24.29 -3.89
CA LEU A 8 27.23 23.91 -4.69
C LEU A 8 27.07 22.38 -4.76
N ILE A 9 28.18 21.64 -4.84
CA ILE A 9 28.19 20.17 -4.80
C ILE A 9 27.77 19.67 -3.42
N ILE A 10 28.28 20.24 -2.32
CA ILE A 10 27.89 19.84 -0.96
C ILE A 10 26.40 20.12 -0.72
N SER A 11 25.90 21.30 -1.13
CA SER A 11 24.46 21.60 -1.07
C SER A 11 23.63 20.63 -1.91
N PHE A 12 24.09 20.26 -3.11
CA PHE A 12 23.39 19.29 -3.97
C PHE A 12 23.41 17.88 -3.36
N CYS A 13 24.53 17.44 -2.79
CA CYS A 13 24.65 16.14 -2.12
C CYS A 13 23.76 16.05 -0.88
N LEU A 14 23.72 17.09 -0.05
CA LEU A 14 22.80 17.18 1.09
C LEU A 14 21.35 17.17 0.60
N PHE A 15 21.04 17.93 -0.45
CA PHE A 15 19.70 17.96 -1.05
C PHE A 15 19.27 16.59 -1.60
N THR A 16 20.15 15.86 -2.30
CA THR A 16 19.86 14.49 -2.76
C THR A 16 19.70 13.51 -1.61
N PHE A 17 20.41 13.69 -0.50
CA PHE A 17 20.25 12.87 0.71
C PHE A 17 18.89 13.12 1.38
N PHE A 18 18.43 14.39 1.40
CA PHE A 18 17.08 14.75 1.87
C PHE A 18 15.95 14.31 0.92
N ILE A 19 16.22 14.19 -0.38
CA ILE A 19 15.20 13.81 -1.39
C ILE A 19 15.04 12.30 -1.52
N SER A 20 16.04 11.51 -1.13
CA SER A 20 15.95 10.05 -1.17
C SER A 20 15.15 9.53 0.03
N ALA A 21 13.85 9.85 0.08
CA ALA A 21 12.90 9.11 0.92
C ALA A 21 12.97 7.63 0.53
N LYS A 22 13.28 6.76 1.49
CA LYS A 22 13.36 5.32 1.29
C LYS A 22 11.94 4.78 1.41
N GLU A 23 11.28 4.63 0.27
CA GLU A 23 10.00 3.90 0.19
C GLU A 23 10.30 2.41 0.01
N GLU A 24 9.92 1.61 1.01
CA GLU A 24 10.12 0.17 1.00
C GLU A 24 8.80 -0.56 0.76
N TYR A 25 8.78 -1.43 -0.25
CA TYR A 25 7.60 -2.21 -0.61
C TYR A 25 7.59 -3.56 0.10
N VAL A 26 6.54 -3.81 0.87
CA VAL A 26 6.41 -4.99 1.74
C VAL A 26 5.24 -5.87 1.33
N LYS A 27 5.45 -7.18 1.24
CA LYS A 27 4.40 -8.13 0.87
C LYS A 27 3.49 -8.41 2.07
N PRO A 28 2.20 -8.02 2.03
CA PRO A 28 1.29 -8.32 3.12
C PRO A 28 0.96 -9.81 3.15
N ARG A 29 0.67 -10.31 4.36
CA ARG A 29 0.00 -11.59 4.59
C ARG A 29 -1.39 -11.31 5.17
N PHE A 30 -2.31 -12.25 5.01
CA PHE A 30 -3.69 -12.06 5.46
C PHE A 30 -4.08 -13.15 6.44
N SER A 31 -4.95 -12.79 7.38
CA SER A 31 -5.62 -13.76 8.24
C SER A 31 -7.02 -13.30 8.56
N LYS A 32 -7.88 -14.26 8.88
CA LYS A 32 -9.24 -14.02 9.36
C LYS A 32 -9.43 -14.73 10.71
N ILE A 33 -10.06 -14.06 11.67
CA ILE A 33 -10.42 -14.62 12.98
C ILE A 33 -11.88 -14.27 13.26
N GLY A 34 -12.77 -15.25 13.13
CA GLY A 34 -14.21 -15.00 13.14
C GLY A 34 -14.59 -14.03 12.02
N GLU A 35 -15.29 -12.94 12.35
CA GLU A 35 -15.71 -11.90 11.40
C GLU A 35 -14.65 -10.83 11.14
N LYS A 36 -13.47 -10.95 11.77
CA LYS A 36 -12.41 -9.94 11.67
C LYS A 36 -11.37 -10.29 10.63
N TYR A 37 -10.94 -9.29 9.86
CA TYR A 37 -9.93 -9.41 8.82
C TYR A 37 -8.69 -8.63 9.20
N TYR A 38 -7.53 -9.25 8.99
CA TYR A 38 -6.25 -8.67 9.37
C TYR A 38 -5.27 -8.70 8.21
N VAL A 39 -4.53 -7.60 8.09
CA VAL A 39 -3.36 -7.48 7.21
C VAL A 39 -2.12 -7.50 8.08
N HIS A 40 -1.17 -8.35 7.72
CA HIS A 40 0.09 -8.53 8.42
C HIS A 40 1.21 -7.96 7.56
N VAL A 41 1.94 -6.99 8.11
CA VAL A 41 3.08 -6.36 7.45
C VAL A 41 4.33 -6.60 8.32
N LEU A 42 5.37 -7.16 7.71
CA LEU A 42 6.65 -7.37 8.39
C LEU A 42 7.60 -6.22 8.05
N ILE A 43 8.14 -5.57 9.07
CA ILE A 43 9.16 -4.53 8.95
C ILE A 43 10.43 -5.06 9.60
N ASP A 44 11.48 -5.22 8.79
CA ASP A 44 12.79 -5.73 9.22
C ASP A 44 13.64 -4.60 9.85
N ASN A 45 13.07 -3.93 10.85
CA ASN A 45 13.73 -2.93 11.67
C ASN A 45 12.95 -2.73 12.98
N ASP A 46 13.52 -3.18 14.08
CA ASP A 46 12.92 -3.15 15.41
C ASP A 46 13.08 -1.80 16.14
N GLU A 47 13.98 -0.94 15.67
CA GLU A 47 14.24 0.39 16.22
C GLU A 47 13.26 1.46 15.71
N LEU A 48 12.50 1.17 14.64
CA LEU A 48 11.56 2.13 14.05
C LEU A 48 10.29 2.26 14.89
N GLU A 49 10.05 3.48 15.37
CA GLU A 49 8.82 3.82 16.05
C GLU A 49 7.75 4.17 15.01
N ILE A 50 6.63 3.45 15.07
CA ILE A 50 5.53 3.57 14.12
C ILE A 50 4.57 4.64 14.62
N THR A 51 4.38 5.68 13.81
CA THR A 51 3.54 6.83 14.17
C THR A 51 2.11 6.67 13.67
N THR A 52 1.95 6.22 12.42
CA THR A 52 0.62 6.01 11.82
C THR A 52 0.61 4.78 10.92
N CYS A 53 -0.56 4.14 10.89
CA CYS A 53 -0.89 3.11 9.93
C CYS A 53 -2.21 3.47 9.26
N GLU A 54 -2.18 3.61 7.95
CA GLU A 54 -3.33 4.03 7.15
C GLU A 54 -3.58 3.02 6.04
N VAL A 55 -4.85 2.72 5.79
CA VAL A 55 -5.24 2.03 4.56
C VAL A 55 -5.65 3.07 3.54
N PHE A 56 -5.10 2.92 2.35
CA PHE A 56 -5.46 3.68 1.18
C PHE A 56 -6.20 2.79 0.19
N SER A 57 -7.11 3.38 -0.59
CA SER A 57 -7.64 2.73 -1.79
C SER A 57 -7.43 3.61 -3.01
N GLY A 58 -7.25 2.98 -4.18
CA GLY A 58 -7.21 3.69 -5.46
C GLY A 58 -8.48 4.52 -5.71
N SER A 59 -8.41 5.47 -6.65
CA SER A 59 -9.51 6.34 -7.05
C SER A 59 -10.29 5.78 -8.25
N TYR A 60 -11.63 5.91 -8.26
CA TYR A 60 -12.44 5.77 -9.47
C TYR A 60 -13.63 6.75 -9.48
N LYS A 61 -13.93 7.32 -10.65
CA LYS A 61 -15.02 8.28 -10.97
C LYS A 61 -15.02 9.65 -10.27
N SER A 62 -14.53 9.77 -9.03
CA SER A 62 -14.49 11.05 -8.29
C SER A 62 -13.11 11.67 -8.14
N ASN A 63 -12.04 10.97 -8.56
CA ASN A 63 -10.63 11.34 -8.31
C ASN A 63 -10.25 11.50 -6.83
N THR A 64 -11.12 11.12 -5.89
CA THR A 64 -10.83 11.23 -4.45
C THR A 64 -10.13 9.97 -3.98
N LEU A 65 -8.89 10.14 -3.51
CA LEU A 65 -8.15 9.11 -2.78
C LEU A 65 -8.86 8.85 -1.44
N TYR A 66 -9.19 7.59 -1.16
CA TYR A 66 -9.65 7.20 0.16
C TYR A 66 -8.43 6.90 1.03
N SER A 67 -8.40 7.47 2.24
CA SER A 67 -7.47 7.09 3.28
C SER A 67 -8.20 7.00 4.62
N LYS A 68 -7.86 5.98 5.41
CA LYS A 68 -8.40 5.79 6.76
C LYS A 68 -7.31 5.27 7.68
N SER A 69 -7.12 5.94 8.82
CA SER A 69 -6.30 5.42 9.91
C SER A 69 -6.94 4.17 10.48
N VAL A 70 -6.13 3.14 10.67
CA VAL A 70 -6.59 1.82 11.12
C VAL A 70 -5.88 1.41 12.40
N PRO A 71 -6.58 0.74 13.33
CA PRO A 71 -5.94 0.21 14.51
C PRO A 71 -5.02 -0.94 14.14
N PHE A 72 -3.86 -0.98 14.79
CA PHE A 72 -2.86 -2.02 14.59
C PHE A 72 -2.25 -2.42 15.94
N ASN A 73 -1.81 -3.66 16.01
CA ASN A 73 -0.98 -4.18 17.09
C ASN A 73 0.39 -4.53 16.53
N MET A 74 1.43 -4.31 17.33
CA MET A 74 2.77 -4.77 17.00
C MET A 74 3.10 -6.05 17.76
N LYS A 75 3.72 -6.99 17.04
CA LYS A 75 4.28 -8.20 17.61
C LYS A 75 5.73 -8.35 17.17
N ASN A 76 6.62 -8.41 18.13
CA ASN A 76 8.03 -8.63 17.84
C ASN A 76 8.21 -10.10 17.40
N SER A 77 8.83 -10.28 16.25
CA SER A 77 9.18 -11.59 15.70
C SER A 77 10.70 -11.71 15.56
N ARG A 78 11.20 -12.92 15.30
CA ARG A 78 12.64 -13.12 15.01
C ARG A 78 13.10 -12.42 13.72
N MET A 79 12.19 -12.01 12.85
CA MET A 79 12.46 -11.41 11.55
C MET A 79 12.05 -9.92 11.52
N GLY A 80 11.98 -9.27 12.68
CA GLY A 80 11.56 -7.88 12.82
C GLY A 80 10.15 -7.72 13.40
N ASN A 81 9.60 -6.51 13.28
CA ASN A 81 8.30 -6.12 13.82
C ASN A 81 7.18 -6.53 12.85
N GLU A 82 6.28 -7.38 13.32
CA GLU A 82 5.04 -7.72 12.60
C GLU A 82 3.92 -6.80 13.06
N LEU A 83 3.41 -5.98 12.14
CA LEU A 83 2.19 -5.22 12.33
C LEU A 83 1.00 -6.06 11.95
N ILE A 84 0.06 -6.20 12.89
CA ILE A 84 -1.22 -6.85 12.70
C ILE A 84 -2.29 -5.75 12.66
N ILE A 85 -2.81 -5.49 11.48
CA ILE A 85 -3.66 -4.33 11.20
C ILE A 85 -5.10 -4.81 11.00
N ASP A 86 -6.04 -4.30 11.79
CA ASP A 86 -7.46 -4.64 11.67
C ASP A 86 -8.09 -3.81 10.54
N VAL A 87 -8.54 -4.52 9.50
CA VAL A 87 -9.13 -3.92 8.30
C VAL A 87 -10.62 -4.28 8.15
N THR A 88 -11.25 -4.74 9.23
CA THR A 88 -12.65 -5.22 9.21
C THR A 88 -13.63 -4.14 8.75
N ASP A 89 -13.39 -2.89 9.15
CA ASP A 89 -14.26 -1.74 8.87
C ASP A 89 -13.97 -1.06 7.53
N ILE A 90 -13.24 -1.73 6.65
CA ILE A 90 -12.97 -1.22 5.30
C ILE A 90 -14.09 -1.69 4.37
N PRO A 91 -14.65 -0.80 3.53
CA PRO A 91 -15.68 -1.20 2.58
C PRO A 91 -15.22 -2.36 1.70
N LYS A 92 -15.97 -3.47 1.74
CA LYS A 92 -15.69 -4.71 0.98
C LYS A 92 -16.29 -4.66 -0.43
N ASP A 93 -17.29 -3.80 -0.59
CA ASP A 93 -18.10 -3.53 -1.77
C ASP A 93 -17.45 -2.52 -2.74
N ASN A 94 -16.21 -2.11 -2.45
CA ASN A 94 -15.43 -1.25 -3.33
C ASN A 94 -14.56 -2.08 -4.28
N PRO A 95 -14.59 -1.84 -5.60
CA PRO A 95 -13.74 -2.54 -6.57
C PRO A 95 -12.27 -2.10 -6.50
N TYR A 96 -11.84 -1.53 -5.37
CA TYR A 96 -10.56 -0.87 -5.25
C TYR A 96 -9.51 -1.82 -4.68
N ASP A 97 -8.30 -1.69 -5.21
CA ASP A 97 -7.15 -2.19 -4.49
C ASP A 97 -6.89 -1.33 -3.27
N HIS A 98 -6.61 -2.00 -2.18
CA HIS A 98 -6.16 -1.43 -0.94
C HIS A 98 -4.65 -1.61 -0.81
N PHE A 99 -3.99 -0.66 -0.16
CA PHE A 99 -2.63 -0.83 0.32
C PHE A 99 -2.48 -0.17 1.69
N ILE A 100 -1.55 -0.70 2.48
CA ILE A 100 -1.17 -0.12 3.77
C ILE A 100 -0.04 0.85 3.53
N LYS A 101 -0.12 2.02 4.16
CA LYS A 101 1.02 2.90 4.35
C LYS A 101 1.33 2.98 5.83
N VAL A 102 2.56 2.64 6.18
CA VAL A 102 3.10 2.78 7.53
C VAL A 102 4.07 3.95 7.54
N SER A 103 3.80 4.93 8.40
CA SER A 103 4.70 6.05 8.63
C SER A 103 5.43 5.84 9.95
N THR A 104 6.70 6.21 9.97
CA THR A 104 7.55 6.13 11.16
C THR A 104 7.85 7.52 11.71
N ASN A 105 8.58 7.58 12.83
CA ASN A 105 9.15 8.81 13.37
C ASN A 105 10.21 9.45 12.46
N TYR A 106 10.79 8.69 11.53
CA TYR A 106 11.69 9.21 10.50
C TYR A 106 10.91 9.56 9.24
N LEU A 107 10.86 10.86 8.89
CA LEU A 107 10.10 11.39 7.74
C LEU A 107 10.42 10.70 6.40
N CYS A 108 11.63 10.15 6.29
CA CYS A 108 12.14 9.52 5.08
C CYS A 108 11.87 8.00 5.01
N ASP A 109 11.48 7.35 6.12
CA ASP A 109 11.24 5.90 6.17
C ASP A 109 9.74 5.63 6.13
N ARG A 110 9.28 5.17 4.96
CA ARG A 110 7.88 4.82 4.71
C ARG A 110 7.80 3.40 4.16
N PHE A 111 6.90 2.61 4.71
CA PHE A 111 6.61 1.28 4.21
C PHE A 111 5.27 1.29 3.51
N ILE A 112 5.24 0.75 2.30
CA ILE A 112 4.04 0.65 1.47
C ILE A 112 3.80 -0.83 1.19
N SER A 113 2.63 -1.35 1.56
CA SER A 113 2.32 -2.74 1.22
C SER A 113 2.07 -2.87 -0.28
N TYR A 114 2.34 -4.06 -0.84
CA TYR A 114 1.72 -4.42 -2.11
C TYR A 114 0.19 -4.36 -2.00
N LYS A 115 -0.43 -4.12 -3.14
CA LYS A 115 -1.88 -3.99 -3.28
C LYS A 115 -2.60 -5.30 -2.97
N PHE A 116 -3.78 -5.19 -2.36
CA PHE A 116 -4.64 -6.32 -2.04
C PHE A 116 -6.10 -5.93 -2.20
N ALA A 117 -7.00 -6.92 -2.30
CA ALA A 117 -8.43 -6.71 -2.46
C ALA A 117 -9.23 -7.72 -1.63
N PHE A 118 -10.51 -7.43 -1.43
CA PHE A 118 -11.45 -8.36 -0.84
C PHE A 118 -11.99 -9.30 -1.93
N ASP A 119 -11.88 -10.60 -1.69
CA ASP A 119 -12.55 -11.63 -2.47
C ASP A 119 -13.88 -11.96 -1.79
N ILE A 120 -14.97 -11.55 -2.44
CA ILE A 120 -16.34 -11.75 -1.93
C ILE A 120 -16.72 -13.23 -1.96
N GLU A 121 -16.23 -14.00 -2.94
CA GLU A 121 -16.59 -15.40 -3.10
C GLU A 121 -15.87 -16.29 -2.08
N ALA A 122 -14.56 -16.08 -1.93
CA ALA A 122 -13.75 -16.80 -0.95
C ALA A 122 -13.85 -16.22 0.47
N ASP A 123 -14.54 -15.10 0.63
CA ASP A 123 -14.69 -14.37 1.89
C ASP A 123 -13.33 -14.15 2.60
N SER A 124 -12.37 -13.64 1.80
CA SER A 124 -10.96 -13.54 2.17
C SER A 124 -10.26 -12.33 1.54
N LEU A 125 -9.08 -11.98 2.05
CA LEU A 125 -8.22 -10.96 1.43
C LEU A 125 -7.19 -11.65 0.53
N ILE A 126 -6.99 -11.10 -0.65
CA ILE A 126 -6.05 -11.63 -1.63
C ILE A 126 -5.12 -10.55 -2.17
N LEU A 127 -3.89 -10.94 -2.48
CA LEU A 127 -2.93 -10.06 -3.13
C LEU A 127 -3.43 -9.75 -4.54
N LYS A 128 -3.35 -8.47 -4.91
CA LYS A 128 -3.57 -8.08 -6.30
C LYS A 128 -2.29 -8.31 -7.07
N ASP A 129 -2.11 -9.54 -7.52
CA ASP A 129 -1.07 -9.94 -8.45
C ASP A 129 -1.64 -10.19 -9.86
N SER A 130 -0.79 -10.59 -10.80
CA SER A 130 -1.21 -10.89 -12.18
C SER A 130 -2.30 -11.96 -12.26
N SER A 131 -2.42 -12.85 -11.25
CA SER A 131 -3.43 -13.89 -11.19
C SER A 131 -4.79 -13.33 -10.79
N TYR A 132 -4.80 -12.38 -9.84
CA TYR A 132 -6.01 -11.61 -9.51
C TYR A 132 -6.53 -10.83 -10.73
N GLU A 133 -5.65 -10.11 -11.42
CA GLU A 133 -6.04 -9.37 -12.62
C GLU A 133 -6.59 -10.31 -13.70
N ALA A 134 -6.01 -11.49 -13.90
CA ALA A 134 -6.53 -12.48 -14.85
C ALA A 134 -7.92 -13.04 -14.47
N MET A 135 -8.22 -13.18 -13.17
CA MET A 135 -9.51 -13.69 -12.67
C MET A 135 -10.61 -12.63 -12.65
N TYR A 136 -10.26 -11.36 -12.41
CA TYR A 136 -11.23 -10.26 -12.23
C TYR A 136 -11.18 -9.19 -13.35
N ALA A 137 -10.37 -9.34 -14.41
CA ALA A 137 -10.36 -8.48 -15.60
C ALA A 137 -11.60 -8.61 -16.51
N SER A 138 -12.74 -9.04 -15.98
CA SER A 138 -14.03 -8.90 -16.66
C SER A 138 -15.08 -8.58 -15.61
N ASP A 139 -15.65 -7.37 -15.59
CA ASP A 139 -16.78 -7.07 -16.49
C ASP A 139 -16.77 -5.69 -17.18
N SER A 140 -15.86 -4.77 -16.87
CA SER A 140 -15.82 -3.46 -17.56
C SER A 140 -15.13 -3.50 -18.93
N ASP A 141 -14.19 -4.43 -19.14
CA ASP A 141 -13.38 -4.46 -20.36
C ASP A 141 -14.01 -5.27 -21.50
N LYS A 142 -15.00 -6.12 -21.20
CA LYS A 142 -15.79 -6.84 -22.24
C LYS A 142 -16.75 -5.91 -22.99
N ILE A 143 -17.20 -4.82 -22.37
CA ILE A 143 -18.07 -3.82 -23.03
C ILE A 143 -17.27 -2.92 -23.99
N GLY A 144 -15.98 -2.69 -23.71
CA GLY A 144 -15.09 -1.87 -24.54
C GLY A 144 -14.59 -2.55 -25.83
N ILE A 145 -14.54 -3.89 -25.86
CA ILE A 145 -14.04 -4.64 -27.02
C ILE A 145 -15.15 -4.93 -28.03
N LEU A 146 -16.42 -5.03 -27.61
CA LEU A 146 -17.56 -5.23 -28.51
C LEU A 146 -17.90 -3.98 -29.36
N ASN A 147 -17.50 -2.78 -28.93
CA ASN A 147 -17.76 -1.54 -29.67
C ASN A 147 -16.64 -1.13 -30.66
N LYS A 148 -15.56 -1.93 -30.80
CA LYS A 148 -14.49 -1.67 -31.79
C LYS A 148 -14.50 -2.61 -33.00
N THR A 149 -15.46 -3.54 -33.08
CA THR A 149 -15.50 -4.53 -34.18
C THR A 149 -16.52 -4.19 -35.29
N TYR A 150 -17.22 -3.05 -35.22
CA TYR A 150 -18.11 -2.59 -36.30
C TYR A 150 -17.74 -1.18 -36.76
N LEU A 151 -16.55 -1.03 -37.34
CA LEU A 151 -16.23 0.05 -38.27
C LEU A 151 -15.36 -0.51 -39.40
N TYR A 152 -16.02 -1.24 -40.30
CA TYR A 152 -15.67 -1.35 -41.72
C TYR A 152 -16.95 -1.18 -42.52
#